data_AF-A0A258CSI4-F1
#
_entry.id   AF-A0A258CSI4-F1
#
_cell.length_a   1.000
_cell.length_b   1.000
_cell.length_c   1.000
_cell.angle_alpha   90.00
_cell.angle_beta   90.00
_cell.angle_gamma   90.00
#
_symmetry.space_group_name_H-M   'P 1'
#
loop_
_entity.id
_entity.type
_entity.pdbx_description
1 polymer ?
#
loop_
_entity_poly.entity_id
_entity_poly.type
_entity_poly.pdbx_seq_one_letter_code
_entity_poly.pdbx_strand_id
1 'polypeptide(L)' 'MVAMRALVIIALLALTACATTPTGGGKGGAFCDVAKPLTPSAGDAESLSIGLGRQVIAHNRYGEQACGWTP' A
#
# COMPACT_ATOMS: atom_id res chain seq x y z
N MET A 1 43.78 -9.41 0.96
CA MET A 1 42.65 -9.67 1.87
C MET A 1 41.57 -8.59 1.84
N VAL A 2 41.93 -7.30 1.82
CA VAL A 2 40.95 -6.19 1.79
C VAL A 2 40.07 -6.20 0.52
N ALA A 3 40.67 -6.41 -0.65
CA ALA A 3 39.94 -6.44 -1.93
C ALA A 3 38.90 -7.58 -2.02
N MET A 4 39.23 -8.77 -1.51
CA MET A 4 38.30 -9.92 -1.49
C MET A 4 37.07 -9.63 -0.61
N ARG A 5 37.30 -9.00 0.55
CA ARG A 5 36.22 -8.60 1.46
C ARG A 5 35.31 -7.54 0.83
N ALA A 6 35.90 -6.57 0.11
CA ALA A 6 35.14 -5.55 -0.60
C ALA A 6 34.26 -6.15 -1.72
N LEU A 7 34.79 -7.10 -2.49
CA LEU A 7 34.03 -7.79 -3.54
C LEU A 7 32.83 -8.57 -2.99
N VAL A 8 32.99 -9.27 -1.87
CA VAL A 8 31.89 -9.99 -1.21
C VAL A 8 30.81 -9.03 -0.72
N ILE A 9 31.18 -7.89 -0.15
CA ILE A 9 30.21 -6.88 0.33
C ILE A 9 29.44 -6.28 -0.86
N ILE A 10 30.12 -5.94 -1.96
CA ILE A 10 29.47 -5.40 -3.16
C ILE A 10 28.50 -6.42 -3.76
N ALA A 11 28.90 -7.69 -3.83
CA ALA A 11 28.03 -8.76 -4.32
C ALA A 11 26.77 -8.88 -3.44
N LEU A 12 26.90 -8.87 -2.12
CA LEU A 12 25.76 -8.94 -1.20
C LEU A 12 24.82 -7.73 -1.31
N LEU A 13 25.35 -6.53 -1.48
CA LEU A 13 24.54 -5.32 -1.69
C LEU A 13 23.77 -5.36 -3.00
N ALA A 14 24.35 -5.91 -4.08
CA ALA A 14 23.69 -6.08 -5.36
C ALA A 14 22.44 -6.99 -5.29
N LEU A 15 22.39 -7.96 -4.37
CA LEU A 15 21.19 -8.78 -4.14
C LEU A 15 20.02 -8.00 -3.53
N THR A 16 20.27 -6.87 -2.89
CA THR A 16 19.21 -6.03 -2.27
C THR A 16 18.70 -4.92 -3.19
N ALA A 17 19.32 -4.71 -4.35
CA ALA A 17 18.98 -3.63 -5.29
C ALA A 17 17.61 -3.80 -5.97
N CYS A 18 17.02 -5.01 -5.91
CA CYS A 18 15.65 -5.29 -6.38
C CYS A 18 14.62 -5.27 -5.24
N ALA A 19 14.96 -4.72 -4.08
CA ALA A 19 13.97 -4.43 -3.05
C ALA A 19 13.03 -3.34 -3.59
N THR A 20 11.81 -3.72 -3.93
CA THR A 20 10.75 -2.76 -4.23
C THR A 20 10.61 -1.85 -3.01
N THR A 21 10.63 -0.53 -3.23
CA THR A 21 10.19 0.39 -2.19
C THR A 21 8.79 -0.05 -1.77
N PRO A 22 8.50 -0.22 -0.46
CA PRO A 22 7.16 -0.58 -0.01
C PRO A 22 6.24 0.63 -0.20
N THR A 23 5.87 0.90 -1.45
CA THR A 23 4.99 1.99 -1.86
C THR A 23 3.52 1.63 -1.64
N GLY A 24 3.22 0.36 -1.37
CA GLY A 24 1.87 -0.11 -1.07
C GLY A 24 1.89 -1.17 0.02
N GLY A 25 1.55 -0.79 1.26
CA GLY A 25 1.23 -1.77 2.30
C GLY A 25 1.56 -1.37 3.74
N GLY A 26 2.51 -0.46 3.93
CA GLY A 26 2.86 0.07 5.27
C GLY A 26 2.07 1.33 5.61
N LYS A 27 2.01 1.65 6.92
CA LYS A 27 1.54 2.95 7.41
C LYS A 27 2.35 4.07 6.73
N GLY A 28 1.69 4.82 5.85
CA GLY A 28 2.31 5.94 5.11
C GLY A 28 3.01 5.57 3.80
N GLY A 29 2.62 4.47 3.14
CA GLY A 29 3.05 4.21 1.75
C GLY A 29 2.41 5.17 0.74
N ALA A 30 3.00 5.29 -0.46
CA ALA A 30 2.52 6.18 -1.53
C ALA A 30 1.03 5.99 -1.87
N PHE A 31 0.48 4.78 -1.69
CA PHE A 31 -0.95 4.53 -1.80
C PHE A 31 -1.78 5.37 -0.81
N CYS A 32 -1.38 5.44 0.46
CA CYS A 32 -2.11 6.17 1.51
C CYS A 32 -2.08 7.70 1.28
N ASP A 33 -1.08 8.20 0.56
CA ASP A 33 -0.95 9.62 0.22
C ASP A 33 -1.99 10.02 -0.84
N VAL A 34 -2.13 9.20 -1.88
CA VAL A 34 -2.98 9.50 -3.05
C VAL A 34 -4.42 9.02 -2.92
N ALA A 35 -4.65 7.93 -2.19
CA ALA A 35 -6.00 7.40 -1.95
C ALA A 35 -6.61 7.98 -0.66
N LYS A 36 -7.94 7.93 -0.58
CA LYS A 36 -8.75 8.40 0.55
C LYS A 36 -9.96 7.48 0.75
N PRO A 37 -10.64 7.55 1.91
CA PRO A 37 -11.91 6.86 2.12
C PRO A 37 -12.94 7.20 1.06
N LEU A 38 -13.71 6.20 0.66
CA LEU A 38 -14.88 6.37 -0.19
C LEU A 38 -16.11 6.53 0.71
N THR A 39 -16.75 7.71 0.65
CA THR A 39 -17.93 8.05 1.45
C THR A 39 -19.11 8.42 0.54
N PRO A 40 -19.77 7.44 -0.12
CA PRO A 40 -20.93 7.71 -0.95
C PRO A 40 -22.03 8.42 -0.15
N SER A 41 -22.76 9.33 -0.79
CA SER A 41 -23.98 9.87 -0.18
C SER A 41 -25.04 8.77 -0.03
N ALA A 42 -26.09 9.02 0.76
CA ALA A 42 -27.19 8.06 0.91
C ALA A 42 -27.82 7.69 -0.46
N GLY A 43 -28.06 8.69 -1.32
CA GLY A 43 -28.59 8.45 -2.66
C GLY A 43 -27.63 7.68 -3.57
N ASP A 44 -26.33 7.96 -3.48
CA ASP A 44 -25.34 7.19 -4.26
C ASP A 44 -25.29 5.73 -3.79
N ALA A 45 -25.34 5.50 -2.48
CA ALA A 45 -25.32 4.17 -1.89
C ALA A 45 -26.50 3.30 -2.35
N GLU A 46 -27.69 3.89 -2.50
CA GLU A 46 -28.89 3.21 -3.02
C GLU A 46 -28.71 2.73 -4.47
N SER A 47 -27.91 3.45 -5.26
CA SER A 47 -27.63 3.10 -6.66
C SER A 47 -26.50 2.08 -6.83
N LEU A 48 -25.72 1.80 -5.77
CA LEU A 48 -24.62 0.85 -5.84
C LEU A 48 -25.16 -0.58 -5.99
N SER A 49 -24.60 -1.31 -6.96
CA SER A 49 -24.74 -2.76 -6.96
C SER A 49 -24.15 -3.35 -5.68
N ILE A 50 -24.69 -4.48 -5.22
CA ILE A 50 -24.18 -5.21 -4.04
C ILE A 50 -22.68 -5.51 -4.18
N GLY A 51 -22.23 -5.87 -5.38
CA GLY A 51 -20.82 -6.15 -5.66
C GLY A 51 -19.92 -4.94 -5.47
N LEU A 52 -20.34 -3.78 -5.98
CA LEU A 52 -19.58 -2.54 -5.84
C LEU A 52 -19.59 -2.03 -4.39
N GLY A 53 -20.73 -2.13 -3.69
CA GLY A 53 -20.82 -1.80 -2.27
C GLY A 53 -19.84 -2.62 -1.41
N ARG A 54 -19.69 -3.93 -1.69
CA ARG A 54 -18.69 -4.77 -1.03
C ARG A 54 -17.25 -4.31 -1.29
N GLN A 55 -16.95 -3.87 -2.51
CA GLN A 55 -15.62 -3.36 -2.85
C GLN A 55 -15.31 -2.04 -2.12
N VAL A 56 -16.28 -1.13 -2.02
CA VAL A 56 -16.16 0.11 -1.23
C VAL A 56 -15.83 -0.19 0.23
N ILE A 57 -16.56 -1.14 0.84
CA ILE A 57 -16.31 -1.57 2.22
C ILE A 57 -14.89 -2.16 2.36
N ALA A 58 -14.47 -3.02 1.43
CA ALA A 58 -13.15 -3.64 1.45
C ALA A 58 -12.02 -2.59 1.32
N HIS A 59 -12.17 -1.61 0.42
CA HIS A 59 -11.24 -0.50 0.24
C HIS A 59 -11.08 0.30 1.53
N ASN A 60 -12.19 0.70 2.16
CA ASN A 60 -12.17 1.48 3.39
C ASN A 60 -11.56 0.70 4.57
N ARG A 61 -11.87 -0.59 4.72
CA ARG A 61 -11.27 -1.45 5.76
C ARG A 61 -9.77 -1.62 5.59
N TYR A 62 -9.30 -1.79 4.36
CA TYR A 62 -7.87 -1.83 4.09
C TYR A 62 -7.19 -0.52 4.48
N GLY A 63 -7.77 0.62 4.09
CA GLY A 63 -7.26 1.94 4.44
C GLY A 63 -7.29 2.25 5.93
N GLU A 64 -8.28 1.78 6.68
CA GLU A 64 -8.30 1.86 8.14
C GLU A 64 -7.08 1.12 8.75
N GLN A 65 -6.81 -0.11 8.31
CA GLN A 65 -5.73 -0.95 8.83
C GLN A 65 -4.33 -0.48 8.39
N ALA A 66 -4.17 -0.20 7.08
CA ALA A 66 -2.89 0.09 6.46
C ALA A 66 -2.55 1.59 6.50
N CYS A 67 -3.54 2.47 6.41
CA CYS A 67 -3.35 3.92 6.29
C CYS A 67 -3.87 4.72 7.50
N GLY A 68 -4.60 4.11 8.44
CA GLY A 68 -5.19 4.80 9.59
C GLY A 68 -6.36 5.72 9.23
N TRP A 69 -7.06 5.42 8.13
CA TRP A 69 -8.22 6.20 7.72
C TRP A 69 -9.40 6.09 8.70
N THR A 70 -10.24 7.13 8.72
CA THR A 70 -11.54 7.17 9.43
C THR A 70 -12.65 7.50 8.43
N PRO A 71 -13.19 6.49 7.73
CA PRO A 71 -14.26 6.62 6.74
C PRO A 71 -15.60 7.09 7.32
#